data_AF-A0A954KL58-F1
#
_entry.id   AF-A0A954KL58-F1
#
_cell.length_a   1.000
_cell.length_b   1.000
_cell.length_c   1.000
_cell.angle_alpha   90.00
_cell.angle_beta   90.00
_cell.angle_gamma   90.00
#
_symmetry.space_group_name_H-M   'P 1'
#
loop_
_entity.id
_entity.type
_entity.pdbx_description
1 polymer ?
#
loop_
_entity_poly.entity_id
_entity_poly.type
_entity_poly.pdbx_seq_one_letter_code
_entity_poly.pdbx_strand_id
1 'polypeptide(L)'
;MSEVSPNNTENSLPEKGVVSQEKIEQLKPMVDRCQKVMSAAWLVRTFVKHSDEVDDFPELNEMARTIFDVYRALETQTDDPQSYFTIVRKKLPKLKAAAVQFQKDAWHASTHTNFQQAAICAIFVGEQLSELLTEAERIVPRPAPPAIRLPGKPATDQKLEE
;
A
#
# COMPACT_ATOMS: atom_id res chain seq x y z
N MET A 1 25.34 44.12 -43.83
CA MET A 1 26.42 43.10 -43.83
C MET A 1 27.02 43.17 -42.44
N SER A 2 26.89 42.22 -41.53
CA SER A 2 26.66 40.79 -41.70
C SER A 2 26.01 40.25 -40.43
N GLU A 3 25.08 39.33 -40.63
CA GLU A 3 24.45 38.48 -39.62
C GLU A 3 25.51 37.64 -38.88
N VAL A 4 25.18 37.18 -37.67
CA VAL A 4 25.09 35.76 -37.30
C VAL A 4 24.74 35.70 -35.80
N SER A 5 23.48 35.37 -35.51
CA SER A 5 23.15 34.57 -34.34
C SER A 5 23.46 33.11 -34.65
N PRO A 6 23.77 32.31 -33.63
CA PRO A 6 23.09 31.02 -33.58
C PRO A 6 22.47 30.75 -32.21
N ASN A 7 21.19 30.37 -32.27
CA ASN A 7 20.43 29.60 -31.31
C ASN A 7 21.27 28.71 -30.38
N ASN A 8 21.19 28.96 -29.07
CA ASN A 8 21.25 27.88 -28.09
C ASN A 8 19.83 27.38 -27.86
N THR A 9 19.42 26.45 -28.72
CA THR A 9 18.31 25.55 -28.41
C THR A 9 18.79 24.62 -27.29
N GLU A 10 18.45 24.95 -26.05
CA GLU A 10 18.52 23.99 -24.94
C GLU A 10 17.59 22.83 -25.29
N ASN A 11 18.20 21.79 -25.83
CA ASN A 11 17.60 20.49 -26.03
C ASN A 11 17.45 19.84 -24.65
N SER A 12 16.41 20.24 -23.91
CA SER A 12 15.99 19.57 -22.69
C SER A 12 15.49 18.18 -23.06
N LEU A 13 16.36 17.19 -22.82
CA LEU A 13 16.04 15.77 -22.86
C LEU A 13 14.76 15.51 -22.04
N PRO A 14 13.83 14.64 -22.49
CA PRO A 14 12.66 14.29 -21.69
C PRO A 14 13.11 13.59 -20.40
N GLU A 15 12.91 14.24 -19.26
CA GLU A 15 13.15 13.64 -17.94
C GLU A 15 12.32 12.37 -17.81
N LYS A 16 12.99 11.26 -17.53
CA LYS A 16 12.36 9.97 -17.28
C LYS A 16 11.47 10.07 -16.03
N GLY A 17 10.16 9.96 -16.20
CA GLY A 17 9.25 9.35 -15.23
C GLY A 17 8.99 10.09 -13.92
N VAL A 18 9.16 11.41 -13.87
CA VAL A 18 8.76 12.21 -12.69
C VAL A 18 7.24 12.37 -12.70
N VAL A 19 6.57 11.86 -11.65
CA VAL A 19 5.14 12.06 -11.45
C VAL A 19 4.91 13.55 -11.19
N SER A 20 3.96 14.19 -11.88
CA SER A 20 3.70 15.61 -11.69
C SER A 20 3.21 15.91 -10.27
N GLN A 21 3.64 17.04 -9.71
CA GLN A 21 3.24 17.46 -8.36
C GLN A 21 1.72 17.56 -8.21
N GLU A 22 1.01 17.95 -9.27
CA GLU A 22 -0.45 17.98 -9.32
C GLU A 22 -1.08 16.60 -9.06
N LYS A 23 -0.52 15.53 -9.65
CA LYS A 23 -0.99 14.17 -9.42
C LYS A 23 -0.73 13.70 -8.00
N ILE A 24 0.40 14.10 -7.41
CA ILE A 24 0.70 13.79 -6.01
C ILE A 24 -0.29 14.50 -5.08
N GLU A 25 -0.65 15.75 -5.38
CA GLU A 25 -1.65 16.51 -4.61
C GLU A 25 -3.02 15.84 -4.64
N GLN A 26 -3.42 15.28 -5.79
CA GLN A 26 -4.68 14.53 -5.94
C GLN A 26 -4.75 13.27 -5.06
N LEU A 27 -3.62 12.74 -4.58
CA LEU A 27 -3.59 11.60 -3.67
C LEU A 27 -3.92 11.96 -2.21
N LYS A 28 -3.75 13.23 -1.79
CA LYS A 28 -3.94 13.62 -0.38
C LYS A 28 -5.33 13.29 0.18
N PRO A 29 -6.46 13.59 -0.50
CA PRO A 29 -7.78 13.20 -0.01
C PRO A 29 -7.95 11.69 0.16
N MET A 30 -7.16 10.89 -0.59
CA MET A 30 -7.19 9.44 -0.49
C MET A 30 -6.38 8.94 0.71
N VAL A 31 -5.29 9.63 1.06
CA VAL A 31 -4.56 9.38 2.32
C VAL A 31 -5.50 9.61 3.50
N ASP A 32 -6.26 10.71 3.51
CA ASP A 32 -7.25 10.99 4.57
C ASP A 32 -8.31 9.90 4.68
N ARG A 33 -8.78 9.37 3.54
CA ARG A 33 -9.69 8.22 3.52
C ARG A 33 -9.04 6.96 4.08
N CYS A 34 -7.77 6.69 3.74
CA CYS A 34 -7.04 5.57 4.33
C CYS A 34 -6.92 5.72 5.85
N GLN A 35 -6.68 6.93 6.37
CA GLN A 35 -6.61 7.18 7.81
C GLN A 35 -7.93 6.87 8.52
N LYS A 36 -9.07 7.23 7.91
CA LYS A 36 -10.40 6.87 8.44
C LYS A 36 -10.61 5.35 8.48
N VAL A 37 -10.19 4.64 7.42
CA VAL A 37 -10.24 3.16 7.38
C VAL A 37 -9.34 2.55 8.45
N MET A 38 -8.14 3.07 8.63
CA MET A 38 -7.21 2.62 9.66
C MET A 38 -7.70 2.92 11.08
N SER A 39 -8.50 3.98 11.28
CA SER A 39 -9.18 4.23 12.55
C SER A 39 -10.16 3.10 12.90
N ALA A 40 -10.92 2.57 11.92
CA ALA A 40 -11.80 1.42 12.15
C ALA A 40 -10.99 0.16 12.51
N ALA A 41 -9.86 -0.07 11.83
CA ALA A 41 -8.93 -1.14 12.18
C ALA A 41 -8.41 -0.99 13.61
N TRP A 42 -8.12 0.24 14.05
CA TRP A 42 -7.65 0.49 15.41
C TRP A 42 -8.67 0.10 16.49
N LEU A 43 -9.96 0.28 16.21
CA LEU A 43 -11.03 -0.18 17.10
C LEU A 43 -11.03 -1.71 17.21
N VAL A 44 -10.90 -2.43 16.09
CA VAL A 44 -10.78 -3.90 16.09
C VAL A 44 -9.56 -4.35 16.92
N ARG A 45 -8.40 -3.73 16.70
CA ARG A 45 -7.20 -4.01 17.50
C ARG A 45 -7.46 -3.80 18.99
N THR A 46 -8.07 -2.67 19.35
CA THR A 46 -8.31 -2.32 20.74
C THR A 46 -9.27 -3.32 21.38
N PHE A 47 -10.34 -3.70 20.68
CA PHE A 47 -11.25 -4.74 21.13
C PHE A 47 -10.51 -6.07 21.39
N VAL A 48 -9.79 -6.60 20.40
CA VAL A 48 -9.10 -7.90 20.51
C VAL A 48 -8.06 -7.91 21.62
N LYS A 49 -7.33 -6.81 21.84
CA LYS A 49 -6.31 -6.76 22.90
C LYS A 49 -6.87 -6.76 24.32
N HIS A 50 -8.16 -6.45 24.49
CA HIS A 50 -8.81 -6.35 25.79
C HIS A 50 -9.98 -7.32 25.93
N SER A 51 -10.13 -8.27 25.01
CA SER A 51 -11.10 -9.35 25.15
C SER A 51 -10.50 -10.46 26.01
N ASP A 52 -11.26 -10.98 26.96
CA ASP A 52 -10.82 -12.07 27.84
C ASP A 52 -10.47 -13.33 27.03
N GLU A 53 -11.13 -13.55 25.88
CA GLU A 53 -10.87 -14.69 25.00
C GLU A 53 -9.44 -14.73 24.45
N VAL A 54 -8.70 -13.62 24.49
CA VAL A 54 -7.32 -13.59 23.99
C VAL A 54 -6.36 -14.41 24.85
N ASP A 55 -6.69 -14.66 26.11
CA ASP A 55 -5.88 -15.46 27.03
C ASP A 55 -5.96 -16.95 26.68
N ASP A 56 -7.17 -17.41 26.31
CA ASP A 56 -7.42 -18.79 25.89
C ASP A 56 -7.13 -19.03 24.39
N PHE A 57 -7.22 -17.97 23.57
CA PHE A 57 -7.03 -18.01 22.11
C PHE A 57 -5.97 -17.00 21.66
N PRO A 58 -4.67 -17.28 21.89
CA PRO A 58 -3.59 -16.32 21.64
C PRO A 58 -3.40 -15.98 20.15
N GLU A 59 -3.85 -16.84 19.24
CA GLU A 59 -3.92 -16.61 17.79
C GLU A 59 -4.67 -15.32 17.42
N LEU A 60 -5.69 -14.92 18.18
CA LEU A 60 -6.43 -13.67 17.94
C LEU A 60 -5.51 -12.44 17.95
N ASN A 61 -4.41 -12.47 18.73
CA ASN A 61 -3.45 -11.39 18.79
C ASN A 61 -2.71 -11.14 17.46
N GLU A 62 -2.66 -12.09 16.52
CA GLU A 62 -2.02 -11.87 15.22
C GLU A 62 -2.69 -10.74 14.45
N MET A 63 -4.02 -10.62 14.54
CA MET A 63 -4.74 -9.52 13.92
C MET A 63 -4.40 -8.19 14.58
N ALA A 64 -4.41 -8.13 15.91
CA ALA A 64 -4.06 -6.93 16.67
C ALA A 64 -2.62 -6.46 16.41
N ARG A 65 -1.67 -7.39 16.32
CA ARG A 65 -0.26 -7.13 15.97
C ARG A 65 -0.13 -6.65 14.53
N THR A 66 -0.81 -7.29 13.58
CA THR A 66 -0.79 -6.88 12.18
C THR A 66 -1.36 -5.47 11.99
N ILE A 67 -2.49 -5.13 12.63
CA ILE A 67 -3.07 -3.78 12.56
C ILE A 67 -2.08 -2.74 13.10
N PHE A 68 -1.44 -3.03 14.24
CA PHE A 68 -0.42 -2.16 14.82
C PHE A 68 0.72 -1.90 13.85
N ASP A 69 1.31 -2.95 13.28
CA ASP A 69 2.43 -2.83 12.34
C ASP A 69 2.08 -2.04 11.09
N VAL A 70 0.86 -2.19 10.57
CA VAL A 70 0.38 -1.43 9.41
C VAL A 70 0.17 0.03 9.79
N TYR A 71 -0.54 0.30 10.89
CA TYR A 71 -0.81 1.66 11.37
C TYR A 71 0.48 2.44 11.57
N ARG A 72 1.45 1.84 12.28
CA ARG A 72 2.76 2.44 12.56
C ARG A 72 3.56 2.70 11.29
N ALA A 73 3.43 1.88 10.27
CA ALA A 73 4.11 2.11 8.99
C ALA A 73 3.47 3.28 8.23
N LEU A 74 2.14 3.39 8.25
CA LEU A 74 1.40 4.39 7.49
C LEU A 74 1.43 5.80 8.11
N GLU A 75 1.37 5.91 9.44
CA GLU A 75 1.38 7.21 10.12
C GLU A 75 2.64 8.04 9.83
N THR A 76 3.76 7.39 9.50
CA THR A 76 5.02 8.07 9.19
C THR A 76 5.06 8.68 7.79
N GLN A 77 4.06 8.40 6.96
CA GLN A 77 4.06 8.73 5.53
C GLN A 77 2.88 9.67 5.16
N THR A 78 2.15 10.22 6.13
CA THR A 78 0.95 11.02 5.84
C THR A 78 1.23 12.26 5.00
N ASP A 79 2.44 12.82 5.13
CA ASP A 79 2.87 14.01 4.38
C ASP A 79 3.49 13.68 3.01
N ASP A 80 3.72 12.39 2.72
CA ASP A 80 4.20 11.90 1.43
C ASP A 80 3.21 10.87 0.86
N PRO A 81 2.18 11.33 0.11
CA PRO A 81 1.16 10.44 -0.45
C PRO A 81 1.71 9.35 -1.37
N GLN A 82 2.80 9.61 -2.10
CA GLN A 82 3.37 8.62 -3.01
C GLN A 82 4.05 7.48 -2.23
N SER A 83 4.82 7.82 -1.20
CA SER A 83 5.42 6.83 -0.30
C SER A 83 4.35 6.11 0.52
N TYR A 84 3.30 6.82 0.96
CA TYR A 84 2.16 6.25 1.66
C TYR A 84 1.55 5.07 0.91
N PHE A 85 1.15 5.28 -0.35
CA PHE A 85 0.55 4.20 -1.16
C PHE A 85 1.53 3.10 -1.53
N THR A 86 2.84 3.38 -1.53
CA THR A 86 3.88 2.34 -1.63
C THR A 86 3.90 1.41 -0.42
N ILE A 87 3.77 1.97 0.79
CA ILE A 87 3.67 1.20 2.02
C ILE A 87 2.33 0.44 2.09
N VAL A 88 1.21 1.07 1.74
CA VAL A 88 -0.11 0.40 1.66
C VAL A 88 0.00 -0.84 0.80
N ARG A 89 0.51 -0.72 -0.43
CA ARG A 89 0.70 -1.86 -1.35
C ARG A 89 1.52 -2.98 -0.75
N LYS A 90 2.61 -2.66 -0.06
CA LYS A 90 3.50 -3.66 0.55
C LYS A 90 2.83 -4.40 1.72
N LYS A 91 2.02 -3.70 2.51
CA LYS A 91 1.43 -4.21 3.76
C LYS A 91 0.07 -4.87 3.56
N LEU A 92 -0.68 -4.46 2.53
CA LEU A 92 -2.04 -4.90 2.26
C LEU A 92 -2.20 -6.44 2.16
N PRO A 93 -1.32 -7.20 1.47
CA PRO A 93 -1.47 -8.65 1.39
C PRO A 93 -1.45 -9.34 2.76
N LYS A 94 -0.52 -8.92 3.65
CA LYS A 94 -0.44 -9.47 5.00
C LYS A 94 -1.68 -9.10 5.82
N LEU A 95 -2.14 -7.85 5.72
CA LEU A 95 -3.35 -7.40 6.42
C LEU A 95 -4.59 -8.20 6.01
N LYS A 96 -4.79 -8.42 4.70
CA LYS A 96 -5.89 -9.23 4.19
C LYS A 96 -5.80 -10.69 4.65
N ALA A 97 -4.62 -11.28 4.62
CA ALA A 97 -4.41 -12.64 5.11
C ALA A 97 -4.72 -12.77 6.60
N ALA A 98 -4.24 -11.82 7.41
CA ALA A 98 -4.54 -11.78 8.85
C ALA A 98 -6.04 -11.62 9.12
N ALA A 99 -6.75 -10.78 8.36
CA ALA A 99 -8.19 -10.60 8.50
C ALA A 99 -8.98 -11.89 8.20
N VAL A 100 -8.60 -12.62 7.15
CA VAL A 100 -9.22 -13.92 6.81
C VAL A 100 -8.94 -14.96 7.88
N GLN A 101 -7.72 -15.00 8.42
CA GLN A 101 -7.38 -15.93 9.49
C GLN A 101 -8.14 -15.58 10.78
N PHE A 102 -8.17 -14.29 11.15
CA PHE A 102 -8.92 -13.78 12.29
C PHE A 102 -10.40 -14.13 12.23
N GLN A 103 -11.04 -14.10 11.05
CA GLN A 103 -12.43 -14.51 10.91
C GLN A 103 -12.65 -15.98 11.31
N LYS A 104 -11.73 -16.87 10.96
CA LYS A 104 -11.80 -18.29 11.35
C LYS A 104 -11.59 -18.44 12.85
N ASP A 105 -10.55 -17.81 13.37
CA ASP A 105 -10.15 -17.92 14.78
C ASP A 105 -11.21 -17.31 15.70
N ALA A 106 -11.78 -16.16 15.32
CA ALA A 106 -12.85 -15.50 16.06
C ALA A 106 -14.08 -16.40 16.26
N TRP A 107 -14.45 -17.19 15.24
CA TRP A 107 -15.58 -18.13 15.35
C TRP A 107 -15.30 -19.31 16.28
N HIS A 108 -14.04 -19.72 16.39
CA HIS A 108 -13.62 -20.75 17.32
C HIS A 108 -13.50 -20.21 18.75
N ALA A 109 -13.09 -18.95 18.90
CA ALA A 109 -12.92 -18.31 20.19
C ALA A 109 -14.25 -17.89 20.84
N SER A 110 -15.19 -17.32 20.07
CA SER A 110 -16.42 -16.78 20.62
C SER A 110 -17.55 -16.69 19.59
N THR A 111 -18.77 -16.99 20.01
CA THR A 111 -19.98 -16.76 19.20
C THR A 111 -20.62 -15.40 19.46
N HIS A 112 -20.01 -14.57 20.32
CA HIS A 112 -20.54 -13.25 20.67
C HIS A 112 -20.53 -12.29 19.46
N THR A 113 -21.57 -11.47 19.34
CA THR A 113 -21.75 -10.54 18.22
C THR A 113 -20.54 -9.63 18.01
N ASN A 114 -19.86 -9.20 19.08
CA ASN A 114 -18.66 -8.37 18.98
C ASN A 114 -17.54 -9.01 18.14
N PHE A 115 -17.27 -10.31 18.31
CA PHE A 115 -16.27 -11.03 17.52
C PHE A 115 -16.68 -11.15 16.05
N GLN A 116 -17.97 -11.39 15.81
CA GLN A 116 -18.52 -11.45 14.46
C GLN A 116 -18.36 -10.11 13.74
N GLN A 117 -18.72 -9.01 14.41
CA GLN A 117 -18.60 -7.65 13.85
C GLN A 117 -17.14 -7.23 13.70
N ALA A 118 -16.26 -7.61 14.64
CA ALA A 118 -14.83 -7.36 14.52
C ALA A 118 -14.22 -8.07 13.30
N ALA A 119 -14.60 -9.33 13.06
CA ALA A 119 -14.14 -10.09 11.90
C ALA A 119 -14.64 -9.49 10.58
N ILE A 120 -15.92 -9.11 10.51
CA ILE A 120 -16.49 -8.42 9.34
C ILE A 120 -15.74 -7.10 9.08
N CYS A 121 -15.52 -6.31 10.13
CA CYS A 121 -14.80 -5.04 10.03
C CYS A 121 -13.34 -5.23 9.57
N ALA A 122 -12.64 -6.25 10.06
CA ALA A 122 -11.27 -6.56 9.65
C ALA A 122 -11.16 -6.87 8.15
N ILE A 123 -12.11 -7.65 7.62
CA ILE A 123 -12.18 -7.93 6.17
C ILE A 123 -12.46 -6.65 5.38
N PHE A 124 -13.48 -5.89 5.80
CA PHE A 124 -13.87 -4.64 5.16
C PHE A 124 -12.72 -3.63 5.08
N VAL A 125 -11.91 -3.50 6.14
CA VAL A 125 -10.69 -2.66 6.14
C VAL A 125 -9.74 -3.04 4.99
N GLY A 126 -9.50 -4.35 4.81
CA GLY A 126 -8.65 -4.85 3.74
C GLY A 126 -9.22 -4.58 2.34
N GLU A 127 -10.53 -4.65 2.18
CA GLU A 127 -11.22 -4.31 0.92
C GLU A 127 -11.12 -2.82 0.61
N GLN A 128 -11.44 -1.96 1.58
CA GLN A 128 -11.40 -0.50 1.42
C GLN A 128 -9.99 0.02 1.11
N LEU A 129 -8.95 -0.51 1.77
CA LEU A 129 -7.57 -0.16 1.43
C LEU A 129 -7.17 -0.64 0.04
N SER A 130 -7.71 -1.78 -0.42
CA SER A 130 -7.48 -2.29 -1.78
C SER A 130 -8.11 -1.41 -2.85
N GLU A 131 -9.34 -0.94 -2.60
CA GLU A 131 -10.04 -0.01 -3.48
C GLU A 131 -9.32 1.33 -3.56
N LEU A 132 -8.94 1.90 -2.41
CA LEU A 132 -8.18 3.15 -2.35
C LEU A 132 -6.82 3.03 -3.03
N LEU A 133 -6.12 1.90 -2.87
CA LEU A 133 -4.87 1.65 -3.58
C LEU A 133 -5.08 1.60 -5.09
N THR A 134 -6.11 0.91 -5.56
CA THR A 134 -6.43 0.81 -6.99
C THR A 134 -6.74 2.17 -7.59
N GLU A 135 -7.51 3.00 -6.88
CA GLU A 135 -7.81 4.35 -7.30
C GLU A 135 -6.53 5.23 -7.32
N ALA A 136 -5.64 5.06 -6.34
CA ALA A 136 -4.38 5.81 -6.28
C ALA A 136 -3.46 5.42 -7.45
N GLU A 137 -3.45 4.14 -7.81
CA GLU A 137 -2.68 3.62 -8.95
C GLU A 137 -3.19 4.09 -10.31
N ARG A 138 -4.47 4.52 -10.42
CA ARG A 138 -4.98 5.18 -11.64
C ARG A 138 -4.40 6.58 -11.80
N ILE A 139 -4.15 7.28 -10.71
CA ILE A 139 -3.58 8.64 -10.71
C ILE A 139 -2.06 8.56 -10.88
N VAL A 140 -1.42 7.76 -10.03
CA VAL A 140 0.02 7.53 -9.99
C VAL A 140 0.29 6.03 -10.19
N PRO A 141 0.58 5.59 -11.42
CA PRO A 141 0.84 4.20 -11.72
C PRO A 141 1.98 3.63 -10.89
N ARG A 142 1.89 2.33 -10.62
CA ARG A 142 2.94 1.59 -9.92
C ARG A 142 4.29 1.81 -10.61
N PRO A 143 5.36 2.17 -9.88
CA PRO A 143 6.69 2.28 -10.46
C PRO A 143 7.11 0.91 -11.01
N ALA A 144 7.65 0.91 -12.23
CA ALA A 144 8.14 -0.31 -12.86
C ALA A 144 9.20 -0.97 -11.96
N PRO A 145 9.21 -2.32 -11.83
CA PRO A 145 10.27 -3.00 -11.11
C PRO A 145 11.63 -2.59 -11.65
N PRO A 146 12.65 -2.38 -10.79
CA PRO A 146 14.00 -2.11 -11.28
C PRO A 146 14.44 -3.28 -12.16
N ALA A 147 15.01 -2.97 -13.33
CA ALA A 147 15.51 -3.99 -14.24
C ALA A 147 16.66 -4.76 -13.55
N ILE A 148 16.36 -5.95 -13.03
CA ILE A 148 17.36 -6.85 -12.47
C ILE A 148 18.20 -7.36 -13.64
N ARG A 149 19.36 -6.74 -13.87
CA ARG A 149 20.39 -7.31 -14.72
C ARG A 149 21.06 -8.43 -13.95
N LEU A 150 20.68 -9.67 -14.25
CA LEU A 150 21.40 -10.84 -13.76
C LEU A 150 22.86 -10.77 -14.26
N PRO A 151 23.87 -10.90 -13.39
CA PRO A 151 25.25 -10.99 -13.84
C PRO A 151 25.42 -12.24 -14.71
N GLY A 152 25.91 -12.07 -15.94
CA GLY A 152 26.39 -13.18 -16.77
C GLY A 152 25.54 -13.59 -17.97
N LYS A 153 24.50 -12.85 -18.39
CA LYS A 153 23.89 -13.10 -19.70
C LYS A 153 24.51 -12.16 -20.75
N PRO A 154 25.39 -12.65 -21.65
CA PRO A 154 25.86 -11.82 -22.76
C PRO A 154 24.64 -11.38 -23.58
N ALA A 155 24.68 -10.13 -24.05
CA ALA A 155 23.69 -9.63 -24.99
C ALA A 155 23.65 -10.61 -26.17
N THR A 156 22.47 -11.18 -26.43
CA THR A 156 22.25 -11.90 -27.68
C THR A 156 22.33 -10.84 -28.77
N ASP A 157 23.51 -10.74 -29.40
CA ASP A 157 23.64 -10.07 -30.69
C ASP A 157 22.73 -10.82 -31.67
N GLN A 158 21.53 -10.28 -31.87
CA GLN A 158 20.79 -10.50 -33.09
C GLN A 158 21.53 -9.81 -34.23
N LYS A 159 22.52 -10.49 -34.79
CA LYS A 159 22.97 -10.31 -36.18
C LYS A 159 23.55 -11.62 -36.70
N LEU A 160 22.70 -12.38 -37.40
CA LEU A 160 23.12 -13.19 -38.53
C LEU A 160 22.13 -12.85 -39.65
N GLU A 161 22.53 -11.85 -40.45
CA GLU A 161 22.10 -11.73 -41.84
C GLU A 161 22.96 -12.71 -42.64
N GLU A 162 22.32 -13.70 -43.27
CA GLU A 162 22.41 -14.08 -44.70
C GLU A 162 21.61 -15.37 -44.95
#